data_AF-A0A3D0QBP9-F1
#
_entry.id   AF-A0A3D0QBP9-F1
#
_cell.length_a   1.000
_cell.length_b   1.000
_cell.length_c   1.000
_cell.angle_alpha   90.00
_cell.angle_beta   90.00
_cell.angle_gamma   90.00
#
_symmetry.space_group_name_H-M   'P 1'
#
loop_
_entity.id
_entity.type
_entity.pdbx_description
1 polymer ?
#
loop_
_entity_poly.entity_id
_entity_poly.type
_entity_poly.pdbx_seq_one_letter_code
_entity_poly.pdbx_strand_id
1 'polypeptide(L)'
;GPELISPDMFRTFALPYERRIADASHALGLPYFLHICGNTEPIIDAMLESGSDGLELDYRTSPQLAHDKMRDRAVFIGNIDPSGVLALGTPELVEQKTRELLTVFADTPRFIL
;
A
#
# COMPACT_ATOMS: atom_id res chain seq x y z
N GLY A 1 6.96 -8.56 -6.02
CA GLY A 1 6.12 -7.53 -6.66
C GLY A 1 6.40 -7.46 -8.15
N PRO A 2 5.73 -6.53 -8.87
CA PRO A 2 5.77 -6.42 -10.33
C PRO A 2 7.16 -6.09 -10.90
N GLU A 3 8.06 -5.56 -10.06
CA GLU A 3 9.47 -5.31 -10.40
C GLU A 3 10.30 -6.59 -10.57
N LEU A 4 9.84 -7.74 -10.03
CA LEU A 4 10.55 -9.02 -10.11
C LEU A 4 9.79 -10.09 -10.91
N ILE A 5 8.47 -10.06 -10.87
CA ILE A 5 7.59 -11.04 -11.53
C ILE A 5 6.42 -10.32 -12.20
N SER A 6 5.87 -10.86 -13.29
CA SER A 6 4.71 -10.24 -13.93
C SER A 6 3.46 -10.24 -13.01
N PRO A 7 2.47 -9.38 -13.25
CA PRO A 7 1.17 -9.43 -12.56
C PRO A 7 0.52 -10.81 -12.59
N ASP A 8 0.62 -11.54 -13.71
CA ASP A 8 0.06 -12.89 -13.83
C ASP A 8 0.82 -13.91 -13.00
N MET A 9 2.14 -13.76 -12.90
CA MET A 9 2.94 -14.57 -11.99
C MET A 9 2.60 -14.26 -10.53
N PHE A 10 2.37 -12.99 -10.15
CA PHE A 10 1.90 -12.63 -8.82
C PHE A 10 0.57 -13.30 -8.49
N ARG A 11 -0.41 -13.23 -9.40
CA ARG A 11 -1.72 -13.89 -9.23
C ARG A 11 -1.62 -15.40 -9.10
N THR A 12 -0.70 -16.01 -9.83
CA THR A 12 -0.54 -17.48 -9.85
C THR A 12 0.23 -18.00 -8.63
N PHE A 13 1.31 -17.31 -8.27
CA PHE A 13 2.31 -17.86 -7.34
C PHE A 13 2.37 -17.17 -5.98
N ALA A 14 1.89 -15.92 -5.84
CA ALA A 14 1.93 -15.18 -4.58
C ALA A 14 0.54 -15.02 -3.96
N LEU A 15 -0.43 -14.48 -4.71
CA LEU A 15 -1.77 -14.16 -4.21
C LEU A 15 -2.48 -15.31 -3.45
N PRO A 16 -2.44 -16.58 -3.90
CA PRO A 16 -3.08 -17.67 -3.16
C PRO A 16 -2.50 -17.87 -1.76
N TYR A 17 -1.22 -17.56 -1.56
CA TYR A 17 -0.57 -17.67 -0.27
C TYR A 17 -0.81 -16.44 0.60
N GLU A 18 -0.86 -15.23 0.01
CA GLU A 18 -1.28 -14.03 0.75
C GLU A 18 -2.69 -14.19 1.32
N ARG A 19 -3.62 -14.78 0.53
CA ARG A 19 -4.97 -15.14 1.02
C ARG A 19 -4.93 -16.07 2.23
N ARG A 20 -4.10 -17.12 2.17
CA ARG A 20 -3.97 -18.07 3.28
C ARG A 20 -3.45 -17.41 4.55
N ILE A 21 -2.58 -16.41 4.43
CA ILE A 21 -2.05 -15.65 5.57
C ILE A 21 -3.12 -14.71 6.12
N ALA A 22 -3.85 -13.99 5.25
CA ALA A 22 -4.96 -13.14 5.66
C ALA A 22 -6.04 -13.95 6.41
N ASP A 23 -6.49 -15.07 5.84
CA ASP A 23 -7.47 -15.97 6.45
C ASP A 23 -6.99 -16.48 7.82
N ALA A 24 -5.71 -16.83 7.95
CA ALA A 24 -5.12 -17.28 9.21
C ALA A 24 -5.08 -16.15 10.26
N SER A 25 -4.77 -14.91 9.86
CA SER A 25 -4.81 -13.75 10.76
C SER A 25 -6.23 -13.49 11.24
N HIS A 26 -7.20 -13.50 10.32
CA HIS A 26 -8.61 -13.29 10.62
C HIS A 26 -9.19 -14.39 11.52
N ALA A 27 -8.78 -15.65 11.36
CA ALA A 27 -9.16 -16.75 12.24
C ALA A 27 -8.70 -16.54 13.70
N LEU A 28 -7.66 -15.72 13.91
CA LEU A 28 -7.17 -15.30 15.22
C LEU A 28 -7.78 -13.98 15.70
N GLY A 29 -8.69 -13.38 14.93
CA GLY A 29 -9.29 -12.07 15.22
C GLY A 29 -8.32 -10.90 15.04
N LEU A 30 -7.26 -11.07 14.25
CA LEU A 30 -6.23 -10.05 14.01
C LEU A 30 -6.31 -9.51 12.57
N PRO A 31 -5.97 -8.23 12.33
CA PRO A 31 -5.87 -7.69 10.98
C PRO A 31 -4.64 -8.23 10.25
N TYR A 32 -4.64 -8.12 8.92
CA TYR A 32 -3.49 -8.44 8.09
C TYR A 32 -3.19 -7.29 7.12
N PHE A 33 -1.93 -6.81 7.14
CA PHE A 33 -1.44 -5.79 6.23
C PHE A 33 -0.41 -6.39 5.27
N LEU A 34 -0.53 -6.04 3.99
CA LEU A 34 0.35 -6.54 2.94
C LEU A 34 1.27 -5.42 2.43
N HIS A 35 2.58 -5.66 2.49
CA HIS A 35 3.59 -4.77 1.93
C HIS A 35 4.28 -5.41 0.72
N ILE A 36 4.43 -4.64 -0.36
CA ILE A 36 5.24 -5.01 -1.52
C ILE A 36 6.02 -3.79 -1.99
N CYS A 37 7.35 -3.87 -1.96
CA CYS A 37 8.23 -2.80 -2.46
C CYS A 37 8.08 -2.54 -3.97
N GLY A 38 8.38 -1.31 -4.38
CA GLY A 38 8.41 -0.86 -5.77
C GLY A 38 7.07 -0.32 -6.29
N ASN A 39 6.96 -0.14 -7.61
CA ASN A 39 5.72 0.36 -8.19
C ASN A 39 4.67 -0.75 -8.22
N THR A 40 3.69 -0.69 -7.31
CA THR A 40 2.63 -1.71 -7.19
C THR A 40 1.37 -1.41 -8.00
N GLU A 41 1.30 -0.28 -8.70
CA GLU A 41 0.13 0.13 -9.49
C GLU A 41 -0.46 -1.00 -10.37
N PRO A 42 0.35 -1.85 -11.05
CA PRO A 42 -0.18 -2.93 -11.90
C PRO A 42 -0.89 -4.06 -11.13
N ILE A 43 -0.70 -4.14 -9.81
CA ILE A 43 -1.20 -5.25 -8.98
C ILE A 43 -2.01 -4.83 -7.75
N ILE A 44 -2.30 -3.54 -7.53
CA ILE A 44 -3.08 -3.07 -6.36
C ILE A 44 -4.40 -3.85 -6.23
N ASP A 45 -5.13 -4.06 -7.33
CA ASP A 45 -6.39 -4.80 -7.28
C ASP A 45 -6.18 -6.27 -6.84
N ALA A 46 -5.12 -6.92 -7.33
CA ALA A 46 -4.77 -8.27 -6.93
C ALA A 46 -4.29 -8.33 -5.47
N MET A 47 -3.62 -7.28 -4.98
CA MET A 47 -3.25 -7.17 -3.56
C MET A 47 -4.50 -7.02 -2.68
N LEU A 48 -5.49 -6.23 -3.09
CA LEU A 48 -6.77 -6.12 -2.36
C LEU A 48 -7.58 -7.42 -2.38
N GLU A 49 -7.47 -8.20 -3.46
CA GLU A 49 -8.05 -9.54 -3.55
C GLU A 49 -7.42 -10.56 -2.59
N SER A 50 -6.34 -10.22 -1.89
CA SER A 50 -5.74 -11.11 -0.88
C SER A 50 -6.58 -11.21 0.39
N GLY A 51 -7.53 -10.30 0.61
CA GLY A 51 -8.25 -10.18 1.89
C GLY A 51 -7.50 -9.36 2.93
N SER A 52 -6.39 -8.70 2.56
CA SER A 52 -5.71 -7.75 3.45
C SER A 52 -6.61 -6.58 3.86
N ASP A 53 -6.50 -6.19 5.13
CA ASP A 53 -7.22 -5.06 5.74
C ASP A 53 -6.58 -3.71 5.37
N GLY A 54 -5.31 -3.75 4.94
CA GLY A 54 -4.53 -2.60 4.56
C GLY A 54 -3.34 -2.97 3.66
N LEU A 55 -2.93 -2.03 2.80
CA LEU A 55 -1.75 -2.15 1.97
C LEU A 55 -0.75 -1.07 2.33
N GLU A 56 0.48 -1.49 2.59
CA GLU A 56 1.63 -0.60 2.73
C GLU A 56 2.33 -0.49 1.37
N LEU A 57 2.21 0.67 0.74
CA LEU A 57 2.72 0.88 -0.61
C LEU A 57 4.03 1.66 -0.56
N ASP A 58 4.97 1.33 -1.45
CA ASP A 58 6.23 2.04 -1.59
C ASP A 58 6.04 3.40 -2.28
N TYR A 59 6.96 4.34 -2.04
CA TYR A 59 6.92 5.72 -2.56
C TYR A 59 6.85 5.84 -4.09
N ARG A 60 7.20 4.78 -4.83
CA ARG A 60 7.06 4.72 -6.29
C ARG A 60 5.62 4.55 -6.77
N THR A 61 4.70 4.19 -5.88
CA THR A 61 3.28 4.00 -6.22
C THR A 61 2.52 5.32 -6.05
N SER A 62 1.72 5.72 -7.05
CA SER A 62 0.92 6.94 -6.98
C SER A 62 -0.06 6.94 -5.81
N PRO A 63 0.01 7.92 -4.88
CA PRO A 63 -0.95 8.05 -3.79
C PRO A 63 -2.38 8.27 -4.28
N GLN A 64 -2.57 9.04 -5.35
CA GLN A 64 -3.90 9.31 -5.91
C GLN A 64 -4.52 8.05 -6.49
N LEU A 65 -3.76 7.25 -7.24
CA LEU A 65 -4.26 5.99 -7.79
C LEU A 65 -4.60 5.01 -6.65
N ALA A 66 -3.74 4.93 -5.64
CA ALA A 66 -3.96 4.09 -4.48
C ALA A 66 -5.22 4.51 -3.72
N HIS A 67 -5.39 5.82 -3.47
CA HIS A 67 -6.61 6.39 -2.90
C HIS A 67 -7.85 5.95 -3.70
N ASP A 68 -7.85 6.18 -5.01
CA ASP A 68 -9.00 5.90 -5.87
C ASP A 68 -9.42 4.43 -5.85
N LYS A 69 -8.45 3.52 -5.69
CA LYS A 69 -8.66 2.06 -5.62
C LYS A 69 -8.99 1.55 -4.21
N MET A 70 -8.49 2.20 -3.16
CA MET A 70 -8.48 1.66 -1.80
C MET A 70 -9.42 2.34 -0.81
N ARG A 71 -9.81 3.61 -1.03
CA ARG A 71 -10.48 4.46 -0.02
C ARG A 71 -11.73 3.86 0.65
N ASP A 72 -12.42 2.94 -0.03
CA ASP A 72 -13.64 2.26 0.45
C ASP A 72 -13.41 0.77 0.81
N ARG A 73 -12.18 0.26 0.62
CA ARG A 73 -11.86 -1.18 0.65
C ARG A 73 -10.83 -1.57 1.71
N ALA A 74 -9.76 -0.80 1.86
CA ALA A 74 -8.63 -1.15 2.73
C ALA A 74 -7.93 0.10 3.25
N VAL A 75 -7.14 -0.04 4.32
CA VAL A 75 -6.29 1.03 4.85
C VAL A 75 -5.09 1.24 3.94
N PHE A 76 -4.83 2.47 3.52
CA PHE A 76 -3.56 2.83 2.88
C PHE A 76 -2.52 3.19 3.95
N ILE A 77 -1.32 2.64 3.81
CA ILE A 77 -0.18 2.88 4.72
C ILE A 77 1.00 3.43 3.89
N GLY A 78 1.58 4.56 4.32
CA GLY A 78 2.75 5.20 3.70
C GLY A 78 2.42 6.54 3.01
N ASN A 79 3.12 6.94 1.93
CA ASN A 79 4.29 6.31 1.32
C ASN A 79 5.42 7.33 1.04
N ILE A 80 5.74 8.18 2.02
CA ILE A 80 6.83 9.16 1.90
C ILE A 80 8.14 8.46 1.49
N ASP A 81 8.85 9.03 0.52
CA ASP A 81 10.16 8.55 0.07
C ASP A 81 11.18 8.57 1.24
N PRO A 82 11.64 7.40 1.71
CA PRO A 82 12.53 7.34 2.86
C PRO A 82 13.92 7.89 2.56
N SER A 83 14.34 7.91 1.29
CA SER A 83 15.67 8.36 0.89
C SER A 83 15.66 9.83 0.48
N GLY A 84 14.88 10.16 -0.55
CA GLY A 84 14.87 11.51 -1.14
C GLY A 84 14.22 12.56 -0.26
N VAL A 85 13.24 12.17 0.55
CA VAL A 85 12.49 13.09 1.42
C VAL A 85 12.97 13.01 2.87
N LEU A 86 13.03 11.82 3.46
CA LEU A 86 13.38 11.70 4.89
C LEU A 86 14.89 11.80 5.15
N ALA A 87 15.71 11.02 4.45
CA ALA A 87 17.16 10.96 4.74
C ALA A 87 17.96 12.13 4.16
N LEU A 88 17.64 12.54 2.93
CA LEU A 88 18.42 13.53 2.17
C LEU A 88 17.66 14.86 1.93
N GLY A 89 16.39 14.93 2.35
CA GLY A 89 15.56 16.11 2.18
C GLY A 89 15.75 17.16 3.29
N THR A 90 14.85 18.15 3.32
CA THR A 90 14.78 19.16 4.38
C THR A 90 13.50 18.99 5.19
N PRO A 91 13.44 19.51 6.43
CA PRO A 91 12.21 19.49 7.23
C PRO A 91 11.00 20.06 6.48
N GLU A 92 11.19 21.12 5.67
CA GLU A 92 10.13 21.72 4.85
C GLU A 92 9.63 20.77 3.77
N LEU A 93 10.52 20.00 3.15
CA LEU A 93 10.15 18.98 2.18
C LEU A 93 9.35 17.84 2.83
N VAL A 94 9.76 17.40 4.03
CA VAL A 94 9.01 16.39 4.80
C VAL A 94 7.62 16.90 5.15
N GLU A 95 7.50 18.14 5.64
CA GLU A 95 6.20 18.76 5.94
C GLU A 95 5.34 18.86 4.67
N GLN A 96 5.90 19.35 3.57
CA GLN A 96 5.19 19.46 2.30
C GLN A 96 4.64 18.11 1.85
N LYS A 97 5.47 17.07 1.81
CA LYS A 97 5.05 15.74 1.35
C LYS A 97 4.05 15.08 2.29
N THR A 98 4.19 15.32 3.59
CA THR A 98 3.19 14.91 4.58
C THR A 98 1.83 15.58 4.32
N ARG A 99 1.80 16.89 4.08
CA ARG A 99 0.55 17.64 3.78
C ARG A 99 -0.09 17.21 2.46
N GLU A 100 0.71 16.91 1.44
CA GLU A 100 0.22 16.39 0.17
C GLU A 100 -0.55 15.07 0.39
N LEU A 101 0.02 14.11 1.14
CA LEU A 101 -0.65 12.84 1.46
C LEU A 101 -1.89 13.04 2.32
N LEU A 102 -1.81 13.86 3.37
CA LEU A 102 -2.98 14.18 4.20
C LEU A 102 -4.12 14.80 3.39
N THR A 103 -3.81 15.58 2.35
CA THR A 103 -4.82 16.17 1.47
C THR A 103 -5.47 15.11 0.57
N VAL A 104 -4.68 14.20 -0.01
CA VAL A 104 -5.17 13.13 -0.89
C VAL A 104 -6.15 12.20 -0.16
N PHE A 105 -5.91 11.90 1.12
CA PHE A 105 -6.72 10.98 1.91
C PHE A 105 -7.68 11.68 2.89
N ALA A 106 -7.93 12.99 2.74
CA ALA A 106 -8.72 13.77 3.69
C ALA A 106 -10.19 13.35 3.80
N ASP A 107 -10.73 12.65 2.81
CA ASP A 107 -12.11 12.21 2.70
C ASP A 107 -12.35 10.77 3.21
N THR A 108 -11.31 10.08 3.67
CA THR A 108 -11.41 8.71 4.19
C THR A 108 -10.69 8.54 5.53
N PRO A 109 -11.24 7.79 6.50
CA PRO A 109 -10.54 7.46 7.74
C PRO A 109 -9.49 6.34 7.56
N ARG A 110 -9.33 5.82 6.33
CA ARG A 110 -8.52 4.63 6.03
C ARG A 110 -7.09 4.99 5.62
N PHE A 111 -6.43 5.79 6.45
CA PHE A 111 -5.09 6.29 6.18
C PHE A 111 -4.18 6.19 7.41
N ILE A 112 -2.99 5.61 7.21
CA ILE A 112 -1.88 5.61 8.16
C ILE A 112 -0.67 6.19 7.45
N LEU A 113 -0.12 7.28 7.97
CA LEU A 113 1.13 7.85 7.48
C LEU A 113 2.33 7.14 8.09
#